data_AF-A0A8C7AFS0-F1
#
_entry.id   AF-A0A8C7AFS0-F1
#
_cell.length_a   1.000
_cell.length_b   1.000
_cell.length_c   1.000
_cell.angle_alpha   90.00
_cell.angle_beta   90.00
_cell.angle_gamma   90.00
#
_symmetry.space_group_name_H-M   'P 1'
#
loop_
_entity.id
_entity.type
_entity.pdbx_description
1 polymer ?
#
loop_
_entity_poly.entity_id
_entity_poly.type
_entity_poly.pdbx_seq_one_letter_code
_entity_poly.pdbx_strand_id
1 'polypeptide(L)'
;ESEVLERQMQPEERLKCEFLLLKAYCHPQSSFFAETPHNIRDYGEPFKEAMWLDLIKERLSENVYTVAWFVRDMRLIFSNHKTFYKAFNFGQIGLDLEAEFEKNLKEVFIFCKANENSFQTR
;
A
#
# COMPACT_ATOMS: atom_id res chain seq x y z
N GLU A 1 6.95 -12.44 6.08
CA GLU A 1 6.86 -10.99 5.82
C GLU A 1 8.19 -10.25 6.02
N SER A 2 8.90 -10.44 7.15
CA SER A 2 10.12 -9.67 7.50
C SER A 2 11.22 -9.59 6.42
N GLU A 3 11.59 -10.72 5.80
CA GLU A 3 12.69 -10.77 4.82
C GLU A 3 12.34 -10.13 3.45
N VAL A 4 11.06 -9.95 3.13
CA VAL A 4 10.62 -9.28 1.88
C VAL A 4 10.70 -7.76 2.01
N LEU A 5 10.43 -7.27 3.22
CA LEU A 5 10.36 -5.84 3.52
C LEU A 5 11.76 -5.19 3.52
N GLU A 6 12.82 -5.95 3.81
CA GLU A 6 14.20 -5.44 3.82
C GLU A 6 14.87 -5.36 2.43
N ARG A 7 14.20 -5.79 1.36
CA ARG A 7 14.76 -5.80 0.01
C ARG A 7 14.87 -4.38 -0.57
N GLN A 8 16.01 -4.11 -1.21
CA GLN A 8 16.13 -2.95 -2.10
C GLN A 8 15.16 -3.08 -3.27
N MET A 9 14.68 -1.94 -3.78
CA MET A 9 13.70 -1.89 -4.88
C MET A 9 14.36 -2.19 -6.23
N GLN A 10 14.67 -3.46 -6.48
CA GLN A 10 15.14 -3.92 -7.79
C GLN A 10 14.01 -3.86 -8.83
N PRO A 11 14.31 -3.97 -10.15
CA PRO A 11 13.29 -3.83 -11.18
C PRO A 11 12.08 -4.77 -11.04
N GLU A 12 12.29 -5.99 -10.57
CA GLU A 12 11.20 -6.96 -10.36
C GLU A 12 10.33 -6.59 -9.16
N GLU A 13 10.94 -6.25 -8.02
CA GLU A 13 10.24 -5.71 -6.85
C GLU A 13 9.44 -4.45 -7.18
N ARG A 14 10.02 -3.55 -8.00
CA ARG A 14 9.32 -2.35 -8.47
C ARG A 14 8.06 -2.72 -9.27
N LEU A 15 8.18 -3.61 -10.25
CA LEU A 15 7.05 -4.05 -11.06
C LEU A 15 5.95 -4.67 -10.19
N LYS A 16 6.34 -5.44 -9.16
CA LYS A 16 5.40 -6.00 -8.17
C LYS A 16 4.69 -4.89 -7.39
N CYS A 17 5.40 -3.86 -6.92
CA CYS A 17 4.79 -2.71 -6.24
C CYS A 17 3.87 -1.90 -7.17
N GLU A 18 4.28 -1.63 -8.41
CA GLU A 18 3.46 -0.95 -9.42
C GLU A 18 2.18 -1.74 -9.73
N PHE A 19 2.30 -3.06 -9.83
CA PHE A 19 1.15 -3.95 -10.04
C PHE A 19 0.19 -3.96 -8.84
N LEU A 20 0.71 -4.00 -7.61
CA LEU A 20 -0.13 -3.90 -6.41
C LEU A 20 -0.86 -2.55 -6.34
N LEU A 21 -0.17 -1.46 -6.67
CA LEU A 21 -0.78 -0.13 -6.71
C LEU A 21 -1.87 -0.06 -7.79
N LEU A 22 -1.63 -0.61 -8.98
CA LEU A 22 -2.64 -0.69 -10.04
C LEU A 22 -3.87 -1.48 -9.60
N LYS A 23 -3.69 -2.64 -8.96
CA LYS A 23 -4.80 -3.41 -8.38
C LYS A 23 -5.60 -2.58 -7.39
N ALA A 24 -4.93 -1.80 -6.53
CA ALA A 24 -5.60 -0.92 -5.59
C ALA A 24 -6.45 0.14 -6.30
N TYR A 25 -5.97 0.76 -7.39
CA TYR A 25 -6.75 1.70 -8.20
C TYR A 25 -7.99 1.06 -8.85
N CYS A 26 -7.90 -0.20 -9.28
CA CYS A 26 -9.02 -0.91 -9.91
C CYS A 26 -10.18 -1.25 -8.96
N HIS A 27 -9.96 -1.17 -7.63
CA HIS A 27 -11.01 -1.47 -6.67
C HIS A 27 -12.06 -0.34 -6.62
N PRO A 28 -13.37 -0.64 -6.50
CA PRO A 28 -14.42 0.40 -6.50
C PRO A 28 -14.30 1.46 -5.41
N GLN A 29 -13.65 1.14 -4.29
CA GLN A 29 -13.44 2.08 -3.18
C GLN A 29 -12.14 2.91 -3.32
N SER A 30 -11.37 2.74 -4.39
CA SER A 30 -10.10 3.45 -4.59
C SER A 30 -10.26 4.97 -4.63
N SER A 31 -11.38 5.46 -5.16
CA SER A 31 -11.69 6.89 -5.25
C SER A 31 -11.70 7.62 -3.91
N PHE A 32 -12.00 6.92 -2.80
CA PHE A 32 -11.93 7.49 -1.45
C PHE A 32 -10.51 7.82 -0.99
N PHE A 33 -9.50 7.19 -1.60
CA PHE A 33 -8.10 7.28 -1.21
C PHE A 33 -7.19 7.74 -2.34
N ALA A 34 -7.75 8.05 -3.52
CA ALA A 34 -6.98 8.38 -4.71
C ALA A 34 -6.24 9.71 -4.53
N GLU A 35 -7.00 10.76 -4.23
CA GLU A 35 -6.52 12.14 -4.16
C GLU A 35 -6.22 12.59 -2.71
N THR A 36 -5.79 13.84 -2.56
CA THR A 36 -5.56 14.45 -1.25
C THR A 36 -6.82 14.36 -0.37
N PRO A 37 -6.74 13.79 0.85
CA PRO A 37 -7.89 13.65 1.72
C PRO A 37 -8.56 15.00 2.05
N HIS A 38 -9.90 15.05 2.09
CA HIS A 38 -10.60 16.32 2.38
C HIS A 38 -10.31 16.89 3.77
N ASN A 39 -10.01 16.02 4.73
CA ASN A 39 -9.62 16.36 6.08
C ASN A 39 -8.13 16.69 6.21
N ILE A 40 -7.40 16.94 5.11
CA ILE A 40 -5.96 17.24 5.14
C ILE A 40 -5.62 18.40 6.09
N ARG A 41 -6.53 19.38 6.26
CA ARG A 41 -6.33 20.50 7.20
C ARG A 41 -6.43 20.12 8.67
N ASP A 42 -7.07 18.99 8.97
CA ASP A 42 -7.22 18.45 10.32
C ASP A 42 -6.02 17.57 10.71
N TYR A 43 -5.15 17.22 9.75
CA TYR A 43 -3.84 16.64 10.06
C TYR A 43 -2.98 17.74 10.67
N GLY A 44 -2.76 17.67 11.99
CA GLY A 44 -1.91 18.62 12.69
C GLY A 44 -0.53 18.74 12.07
N GLU A 45 0.05 19.95 12.16
CA GLU A 45 1.41 20.20 11.70
C GLU A 45 2.41 19.22 12.36
N PRO A 46 3.32 18.62 11.57
CA PRO A 46 3.63 19.01 10.20
C PRO A 46 3.24 17.95 9.15
N PHE A 47 2.14 17.18 9.29
CA PHE A 47 1.82 16.01 8.41
C PHE A 47 2.76 14.80 8.53
N LYS A 48 3.11 14.33 9.73
CA LYS A 48 4.12 13.25 9.78
C LYS A 48 3.74 11.96 9.03
N GLU A 49 2.45 11.69 8.78
CA GLU A 49 2.03 10.43 8.17
C GLU A 49 0.76 10.50 7.27
N ALA A 50 0.37 11.67 6.73
CA ALA A 50 -0.73 11.69 5.75
C ALA A 50 -0.35 10.94 4.47
N MET A 51 -1.27 10.12 3.91
CA MET A 51 -0.99 9.28 2.75
C MET A 51 -2.24 9.06 1.90
N TRP A 52 -2.05 8.99 0.57
CA TRP A 52 -3.07 8.70 -0.43
C TRP A 52 -2.42 8.07 -1.67
N LEU A 53 -3.20 7.46 -2.56
CA LEU A 53 -2.68 6.63 -3.66
C LEU A 53 -1.89 7.45 -4.69
N ASP A 54 -2.30 8.68 -5.01
CA ASP A 54 -1.56 9.52 -5.97
C ASP A 54 -0.18 9.92 -5.42
N LEU A 55 -0.07 10.18 -4.12
CA LEU A 55 1.22 10.47 -3.48
C LEU A 55 2.14 9.24 -3.48
N ILE A 56 1.59 8.04 -3.27
CA ILE A 56 2.37 6.80 -3.40
C ILE A 56 2.80 6.60 -4.86
N LYS A 57 1.93 6.88 -5.83
CA LYS A 57 2.25 6.79 -7.26
C LYS A 57 3.40 7.73 -7.64
N GLU A 58 3.37 8.97 -7.17
CA GLU A 58 4.43 9.96 -7.36
C GLU A 58 5.76 9.45 -6.78
N ARG A 59 5.77 9.08 -5.49
CA ARG A 59 6.97 8.56 -4.81
C ARG A 59 7.53 7.28 -5.46
N LEU A 60 6.66 6.40 -5.95
CA LEU A 60 7.06 5.20 -6.67
C LEU A 60 7.73 5.53 -8.01
N SER A 61 7.27 6.58 -8.69
CA SER A 61 7.87 7.06 -9.94
C SER A 61 9.25 7.71 -9.73
N GLU A 62 9.45 8.39 -8.61
CA GLU A 62 10.70 9.08 -8.23
C GLU A 62 11.80 8.15 -7.70
N ASN A 63 11.53 6.84 -7.59
CA ASN A 63 12.47 5.83 -7.08
C ASN A 63 12.91 6.04 -5.62
N VAL A 64 12.08 6.69 -4.79
CA VAL A 64 12.40 6.93 -3.37
C VAL A 64 12.01 5.78 -2.45
N TYR A 65 11.33 4.75 -2.97
CA TYR A 65 10.82 3.65 -2.17
C TYR A 65 11.77 2.46 -2.07
N THR A 66 11.76 1.83 -0.89
CA THR A 66 11.99 0.40 -0.71
C THR A 66 10.65 -0.34 -0.70
N VAL A 67 10.66 -1.68 -0.83
CA VAL A 67 9.43 -2.48 -0.71
C VAL A 67 8.76 -2.26 0.66
N ALA A 68 9.54 -2.21 1.76
CA ALA A 68 9.02 -1.89 3.08
C ALA A 68 8.27 -0.56 3.11
N TRP A 69 8.86 0.50 2.56
CA TRP A 69 8.28 1.83 2.61
C TRP A 69 7.00 1.91 1.79
N PHE A 70 6.97 1.30 0.61
CA PHE A 70 5.75 1.19 -0.19
C PHE A 70 4.61 0.50 0.59
N VAL A 71 4.89 -0.67 1.18
CA VAL A 71 3.88 -1.42 1.95
C VAL A 71 3.43 -0.65 3.18
N ARG A 72 4.35 0.01 3.88
CA ARG A 72 4.04 0.86 5.03
C ARG A 72 3.10 2.00 4.63
N ASP A 73 3.44 2.73 3.56
CA ASP A 73 2.64 3.86 3.10
C ASP A 73 1.26 3.42 2.60
N MET A 74 1.14 2.28 1.91
CA MET A 74 -0.15 1.69 1.55
C MET A 74 -1.01 1.39 2.79
N ARG A 75 -0.45 0.75 3.82
CA ARG A 75 -1.16 0.47 5.08
C ARG A 75 -1.54 1.73 5.85
N LEU A 76 -0.71 2.77 5.75
CA LEU A 76 -0.91 4.03 6.43
C LEU A 76 -2.15 4.78 5.94
N ILE A 77 -2.50 4.68 4.65
CA ILE A 77 -3.75 5.20 4.09
C ILE A 77 -4.95 4.71 4.91
N PHE A 78 -5.04 3.39 5.12
CA PHE A 78 -6.17 2.77 5.81
C PHE A 78 -6.15 3.05 7.32
N SER A 79 -4.97 3.04 7.94
CA SER A 79 -4.79 3.37 9.37
C SER A 79 -5.26 4.79 9.69
N ASN A 80 -4.92 5.73 8.81
CA ASN A 80 -5.33 7.12 8.91
C ASN A 80 -6.86 7.26 8.83
N HIS A 81 -7.48 6.60 7.85
CA HIS A 81 -8.93 6.61 7.69
C HIS A 81 -9.65 6.07 8.94
N LYS A 82 -9.22 4.91 9.45
CA LYS A 82 -9.76 4.31 10.68
C LYS A 82 -9.66 5.26 11.86
N THR A 83 -8.50 5.91 12.02
CA THR A 83 -8.23 6.80 13.14
C THR A 83 -9.13 8.03 13.09
N PHE A 84 -9.26 8.66 11.92
CA PHE A 84 -10.07 9.85 11.75
C PHE A 84 -11.57 9.56 11.92
N TYR A 85 -12.08 8.50 11.29
CA TYR A 85 -13.51 8.17 11.32
C TYR A 85 -13.93 7.31 12.52
N LYS A 86 -13.01 7.03 13.46
CA LYS A 86 -13.25 6.18 14.65
C LYS A 86 -14.48 6.62 15.45
N ALA A 87 -14.71 7.92 15.57
CA ALA A 87 -15.82 8.48 16.34
C ALA A 87 -17.16 8.51 15.58
N PHE A 88 -17.15 8.30 14.26
CA PHE A 88 -18.31 8.51 13.41
C PHE A 88 -18.97 7.20 12.94
N ASN A 89 -18.55 6.02 13.42
CA ASN A 89 -18.97 4.69 12.94
C ASN A 89 -18.74 4.44 11.43
N PHE A 90 -18.11 5.37 10.71
CA PHE A 90 -17.73 5.22 9.29
C PHE A 90 -16.39 4.53 9.09
N GLY A 91 -15.64 4.24 10.16
CA GLY A 91 -14.29 3.70 10.06
C GLY A 91 -14.17 2.34 9.37
N GLN A 92 -15.27 1.66 9.04
CA GLN A 92 -15.29 0.40 8.27
C GLN A 92 -15.68 0.61 6.80
N ILE A 93 -16.29 1.74 6.45
CA ILE A 93 -16.74 2.04 5.09
C ILE A 93 -15.53 2.42 4.23
N GLY A 94 -15.33 1.74 3.11
CA GLY A 94 -14.17 1.98 2.24
C GLY A 94 -12.95 1.10 2.54
N LEU A 95 -13.01 0.22 3.55
CA LEU A 95 -11.87 -0.63 3.94
C LEU A 95 -11.84 -2.02 3.32
N ASP A 96 -12.77 -2.36 2.42
CA ASP A 96 -12.65 -3.62 1.66
C ASP A 96 -11.36 -3.60 0.81
N LEU A 97 -10.94 -2.41 0.40
CA LEU A 97 -9.66 -2.17 -0.28
C LEU A 97 -8.44 -2.60 0.55
N GLU A 98 -8.45 -2.42 1.88
CA GLU A 98 -7.34 -2.84 2.73
C GLU A 98 -7.21 -4.37 2.73
N ALA A 99 -8.34 -5.06 2.90
CA ALA A 99 -8.37 -6.52 2.89
C ALA A 99 -7.92 -7.10 1.54
N GLU A 100 -8.37 -6.49 0.44
CA GLU A 100 -7.93 -6.87 -0.90
C GLU A 100 -6.45 -6.57 -1.13
N PHE A 101 -5.94 -5.42 -0.67
CA PHE A 101 -4.52 -5.10 -0.75
C PHE A 101 -3.67 -6.12 0.00
N GLU A 102 -4.02 -6.46 1.24
CA GLU A 102 -3.28 -7.46 2.04
C GLU A 102 -3.31 -8.86 1.39
N LYS A 103 -4.44 -9.24 0.79
CA LYS A 103 -4.53 -10.49 0.02
C LYS A 103 -3.58 -10.46 -1.18
N ASN A 104 -3.65 -9.41 -2.00
CA ASN A 104 -2.81 -9.24 -3.18
C ASN A 104 -1.32 -9.18 -2.84
N LEU A 105 -0.96 -8.51 -1.73
CA LEU A 105 0.42 -8.44 -1.23
C LEU A 105 0.98 -9.84 -0.96
N LYS A 106 0.21 -10.70 -0.30
CA LYS A 106 0.60 -12.09 -0.03
C LYS A 106 0.75 -12.89 -1.32
N GLU A 107 -0.18 -12.75 -2.26
CA GLU A 107 -0.11 -13.41 -3.57
C GLU A 107 1.15 -13.03 -4.35
N VAL A 108 1.48 -11.73 -4.41
CA VAL A 108 2.59 -11.22 -5.22
C VAL A 108 3.96 -11.48 -4.59
N PHE A 109 4.08 -11.39 -3.26
CA PHE A 109 5.40 -11.46 -2.60
C PHE A 109 5.65 -12.75 -1.80
N ILE A 110 4.61 -13.42 -1.28
CA ILE A 110 4.76 -14.63 -0.45
C ILE A 110 4.65 -15.89 -1.31
N PHE A 111 3.73 -15.95 -2.26
CA PHE A 111 3.56 -17.13 -3.12
C PHE A 111 4.63 -17.26 -4.21
N CYS A 112 5.16 -16.15 -4.75
CA CYS A 112 6.25 -16.22 -5.74
C CYS A 112 7.53 -16.87 -5.16
N LYS A 113 7.85 -16.65 -3.87
CA LYS A 113 8.98 -17.31 -3.19
C LYS A 113 8.83 -18.84 -3.11
N ALA A 114 7.59 -19.34 -2.93
CA ALA A 114 7.35 -20.78 -2.81
C ALA A 114 7.62 -21.54 -4.13
N ASN A 115 7.46 -20.87 -5.27
CA ASN A 115 7.75 -21.44 -6.59
C ASN A 115 9.22 -21.28 -7.00
N GLU A 116 9.94 -20.22 -6.61
CA GLU A 116 11.38 -20.11 -6.92
C GLU A 116 12.21 -21.19 -6.20
N ASN A 117 11.82 -21.54 -4.96
CA ASN A 117 12.48 -22.61 -4.20
C ASN A 117 12.21 -24.01 -4.78
N SER A 118 11.19 -24.21 -5.61
CA SER A 118 10.91 -25.52 -6.22
C SER A 118 11.70 -25.78 -7.51
N PHE A 119 12.32 -24.75 -8.08
CA PHE A 119 13.18 -24.87 -9.27
C PHE A 119 14.68 -24.97 -8.96
N GLN A 120 15.11 -24.88 -7.69
CA GLN A 120 16.51 -25.07 -7.29
C GLN A 120 16.87 -26.51 -6.89
N THR A 121 15.92 -27.44 -7.00
CA THR A 121 16.17 -28.89 -6.87
C THR A 121 15.83 -29.61 -8.16
N ARG A 122 16.66 -29.44 -9.19
CA ARG A 122 16.89 -30.43 -10.26
C ARG A 122 18.31 -30.33 -10.78
#